data_AF-A0A0P8ZB28-F1
#
_entry.id   AF-A0A0P8ZB28-F1
#
_cell.length_a   1.000
_cell.length_b   1.000
_cell.length_c   1.000
_cell.angle_alpha   90.00
_cell.angle_beta   90.00
_cell.angle_gamma   90.00
#
_symmetry.space_group_name_H-M   'P 1'
#
loop_
_entity.id
_entity.type
_entity.pdbx_description
1 polymer ?
#
loop_
_entity_poly.entity_id
_entity_poly.type
_entity_poly.pdbx_seq_one_letter_code
_entity_poly.pdbx_strand_id
1 'polypeptide(L)'
;MLDILGFIFYAGASLVILFIAAFSGGISRLLALPAALGYILLAFWSIEQASSDIRRQDKQKDERLMLLLNVASFGLGATSFYLYMHSVVTPILLLAPAFVIGLWRSWKG
;
A
#
# COMPACT_ATOMS: atom_id res chain seq x y z
N MET A 1 13.29 -9.93 -6.75
CA MET A 1 12.05 -10.76 -6.69
C MET A 1 11.02 -10.17 -5.74
N LEU A 2 11.41 -9.81 -4.52
CA LEU A 2 10.55 -9.11 -3.54
C LEU A 2 10.03 -7.74 -4.05
N ASP A 3 10.81 -7.05 -4.88
CA ASP A 3 10.42 -5.75 -5.46
C ASP A 3 9.33 -5.89 -6.54
N ILE A 4 9.37 -6.97 -7.33
CA ILE A 4 8.34 -7.28 -8.33
C ILE A 4 7.05 -7.72 -7.63
N LEU A 5 7.15 -8.56 -6.59
CA LEU A 5 6.00 -8.93 -5.77
C LEU A 5 5.41 -7.70 -5.08
N GLY A 6 6.25 -6.85 -4.48
CA GLY A 6 5.83 -5.57 -3.90
C GLY A 6 5.02 -4.73 -4.88
N PHE A 7 5.51 -4.56 -6.11
CA PHE A 7 4.78 -3.83 -7.14
C PHE A 7 3.39 -4.43 -7.39
N ILE A 8 3.30 -5.73 -7.65
CA ILE A 8 2.04 -6.42 -7.97
C ILE A 8 1.03 -6.22 -6.83
N PHE A 9 1.45 -6.44 -5.58
CA PHE A 9 0.54 -6.35 -4.45
C PHE A 9 0.17 -4.91 -4.08
N TYR A 10 1.08 -3.94 -4.19
CA TYR A 10 0.75 -2.53 -3.98
C TYR A 10 -0.16 -1.98 -5.06
N ALA A 11 0.09 -2.31 -6.33
CA ALA A 11 -0.78 -1.93 -7.45
C ALA A 11 -2.18 -2.55 -7.29
N GLY A 12 -2.25 -3.84 -6.93
CA GLY A 12 -3.51 -4.52 -6.64
C GLY A 12 -4.27 -3.88 -5.48
N ALA A 13 -3.61 -3.62 -4.35
CA ALA A 13 -4.21 -2.94 -3.21
C ALA A 13 -4.73 -1.54 -3.58
N SER A 14 -3.96 -0.78 -4.37
CA SER A 14 -4.38 0.52 -4.86
C SER A 14 -5.64 0.45 -5.72
N LEU A 15 -5.68 -0.46 -6.70
CA LEU A 15 -6.85 -0.65 -7.57
C LEU A 15 -8.11 -0.99 -6.77
N VAL A 16 -7.96 -1.87 -5.79
CA VAL A 16 -9.03 -2.29 -4.89
C VAL A 16 -9.52 -1.13 -4.01
N ILE A 17 -8.63 -0.26 -3.54
CA ILE A 17 -9.03 0.94 -2.77
C ILE A 17 -9.64 2.01 -3.67
N LEU A 18 -9.15 2.18 -4.91
CA LEU A 18 -9.74 3.08 -5.90
C LEU A 18 -11.16 2.66 -6.27
N PHE A 19 -11.44 1.36 -6.33
CA PHE A 19 -12.80 0.86 -6.46
C PHE A 19 -13.69 1.39 -5.32
N ILE A 20 -13.24 1.33 -4.06
CA ILE A 20 -13.99 1.93 -2.96
C ILE A 20 -14.11 3.45 -3.08
N ALA A 21 -13.05 4.15 -3.49
CA ALA A 21 -13.12 5.59 -3.69
C ALA A 21 -14.18 5.97 -4.74
N ALA A 22 -14.28 5.19 -5.81
CA ALA A 22 -15.24 5.41 -6.89
C ALA A 22 -16.69 5.10 -6.47
N PHE A 23 -16.91 4.02 -5.70
CA PHE A 23 -18.26 3.50 -5.43
C PHE A 23 -18.79 3.76 -4.01
N SER A 24 -17.96 4.27 -3.09
CA SER A 24 -18.40 4.63 -1.73
C SER A 24 -18.70 6.12 -1.60
N GLY A 25 -19.55 6.50 -0.65
CA GLY A 25 -19.93 7.89 -0.36
C GLY A 25 -19.42 8.38 1.00
N GLY A 26 -19.35 9.70 1.19
CA GLY A 26 -19.02 10.29 2.49
C GLY A 26 -17.58 10.03 2.94
N ILE A 27 -17.42 9.64 4.22
CA ILE A 27 -16.13 9.55 4.91
C ILE A 27 -15.25 8.43 4.33
N SER A 28 -15.83 7.32 3.88
CA SER A 28 -15.05 6.21 3.28
C SER A 28 -14.30 6.67 2.04
N ARG A 29 -14.91 7.49 1.17
CA ARG A 29 -14.25 8.04 -0.02
C ARG A 29 -13.05 8.92 0.34
N LEU A 30 -13.21 9.77 1.36
CA LEU A 30 -12.16 10.69 1.81
C LEU A 30 -10.95 9.93 2.39
N LEU A 31 -11.16 8.76 3.00
CA LEU A 31 -10.08 7.90 3.49
C LEU A 31 -9.49 7.03 2.38
N ALA A 32 -10.31 6.57 1.42
CA ALA A 32 -9.88 5.72 0.30
C ALA A 32 -8.88 6.44 -0.61
N LEU A 33 -9.11 7.71 -0.93
CA LEU A 33 -8.25 8.48 -1.84
C LEU A 33 -6.78 8.56 -1.37
N PRO A 34 -6.46 9.06 -0.16
CA PRO A 34 -5.09 9.09 0.32
C PRO A 34 -4.50 7.68 0.51
N ALA A 35 -5.31 6.69 0.89
CA ALA A 35 -4.87 5.30 0.99
C ALA A 35 -4.42 4.74 -0.37
N ALA A 36 -5.23 4.94 -1.41
CA ALA A 36 -4.92 4.51 -2.77
C ALA A 36 -3.66 5.20 -3.30
N LEU A 37 -3.53 6.51 -3.09
CA LEU A 37 -2.34 7.27 -3.50
C LEU A 37 -1.07 6.75 -2.81
N GLY A 38 -1.12 6.46 -1.52
CA GLY A 38 0.04 5.92 -0.83
C GLY A 38 0.45 4.54 -1.34
N TYR A 39 -0.51 3.66 -1.68
CA TYR A 39 -0.19 2.39 -2.35
C TYR A 39 0.34 2.57 -3.78
N ILE A 40 -0.10 3.60 -4.52
CA ILE A 40 0.49 3.94 -5.83
C ILE A 40 1.95 4.34 -5.68
N LEU A 41 2.25 5.23 -4.72
CA LEU A 41 3.62 5.66 -4.45
C LEU A 41 4.51 4.46 -4.05
N LEU A 42 4.01 3.56 -3.21
CA LEU A 42 4.71 2.33 -2.86
C LEU A 42 4.95 1.41 -4.07
N ALA A 43 3.99 1.33 -4.99
CA ALA A 43 4.13 0.57 -6.23
C ALA A 43 5.24 1.16 -7.13
N PHE A 44 5.25 2.48 -7.31
CA PHE A 44 6.29 3.17 -8.08
C PHE A 44 7.67 2.99 -7.47
N TRP A 45 7.83 3.17 -6.16
CA TRP A 45 9.10 2.89 -5.48
C TRP A 45 9.52 1.43 -5.60
N SER A 46 8.57 0.50 -5.64
CA SER A 46 8.86 -0.91 -5.84
C SER A 46 9.46 -1.20 -7.21
N ILE A 47 8.95 -0.57 -8.26
CA ILE A 47 9.53 -0.67 -9.62
C ILE A 47 10.88 0.04 -9.68
N GLU A 48 10.99 1.22 -9.09
CA GLU A 48 12.22 2.02 -9.15
C GLU A 48 13.40 1.25 -8.52
N GLN A 49 13.18 0.58 -7.39
CA GLN A 49 14.19 -0.28 -6.77
C GLN A 49 14.50 -1.56 -7.55
N ALA A 50 13.54 -2.06 -8.34
CA ALA A 50 13.79 -3.19 -9.26
C ALA A 50 14.58 -2.77 -10.51
N SER A 51 14.43 -1.53 -10.94
CA SER A 51 15.03 -0.97 -12.17
C SER A 51 16.42 -0.36 -11.92
N SER A 52 16.61 0.30 -10.78
CA SER A 52 17.86 0.97 -10.44
C SER A 52 18.77 0.04 -9.64
N ASP A 53 19.81 -0.50 -10.30
CA ASP A 53 20.93 -1.17 -9.64
C ASP A 53 21.90 -0.15 -8.98
N ILE A 54 21.49 1.13 -8.84
CA ILE A 54 22.38 2.28 -8.66
C ILE A 54 22.14 2.97 -7.30
N ARG A 55 23.13 2.78 -6.42
CA ARG A 55 23.62 3.64 -5.32
C ARG A 55 22.70 3.85 -4.09
N ARG A 56 22.91 2.96 -3.12
CA ARG A 56 22.30 2.82 -1.79
C ARG A 56 22.80 3.81 -0.71
N GLN A 57 22.88 5.11 -0.98
CA GLN A 57 23.42 6.05 0.03
C GLN A 57 22.40 6.48 1.10
N ASP A 58 21.08 6.35 0.86
CA ASP A 58 20.00 6.77 1.78
C ASP A 58 18.96 5.66 2.11
N LYS A 59 19.33 4.40 1.88
CA LYS A 59 18.45 3.22 1.99
C LYS A 59 17.57 3.19 3.26
N GLN A 60 18.16 3.50 4.40
CA GLN A 60 17.49 3.38 5.70
C GLN A 60 16.40 4.44 5.90
N LYS A 61 16.54 5.62 5.29
CA LYS A 61 15.54 6.68 5.36
C LYS A 61 14.36 6.37 4.44
N ASP A 62 14.64 5.88 3.25
CA ASP A 62 13.63 5.46 2.28
C ASP A 62 12.81 4.28 2.81
N GLU A 63 13.44 3.29 3.43
CA GLU A 63 12.77 2.13 4.04
C GLU A 63 11.81 2.55 5.18
N ARG A 64 12.23 3.48 6.04
CA ARG A 64 11.37 4.02 7.10
C ARG A 64 10.17 4.77 6.53
N LEU A 65 10.37 5.56 5.46
CA LEU A 65 9.28 6.26 4.78
C LEU A 65 8.31 5.29 4.12
N MET A 66 8.81 4.25 3.45
CA MET A 66 7.98 3.20 2.86
C MET A 66 7.18 2.45 3.91
N LEU A 67 7.78 2.12 5.06
CA LEU A 67 7.07 1.50 6.18
C LEU A 67 5.95 2.40 6.69
N LEU A 68 6.26 3.66 6.99
CA LEU A 68 5.26 4.63 7.47
C LEU A 68 4.11 4.79 6.48
N LEU A 69 4.43 4.91 5.20
CA LEU A 69 3.45 5.02 4.14
C LEU A 69 2.60 3.75 4.03
N ASN A 70 3.21 2.56 4.12
CA ASN A 70 2.48 1.29 4.07
C ASN A 70 1.54 1.12 5.27
N VAL A 71 1.96 1.50 6.49
CA VAL A 71 1.11 1.46 7.68
C VAL A 71 -0.04 2.47 7.58
N ALA A 72 0.25 3.71 7.15
CA ALA A 72 -0.77 4.74 6.99
C ALA A 72 -1.78 4.36 5.90
N SER A 73 -1.31 3.92 4.73
CA SER A 73 -2.15 3.48 3.62
C SER A 73 -2.98 2.25 3.98
N PHE A 74 -2.41 1.28 4.69
CA PHE A 74 -3.16 0.14 5.18
C PHE A 74 -4.24 0.57 6.17
N GLY A 75 -3.90 1.39 7.17
CA GLY A 75 -4.86 1.86 8.17
C GLY A 75 -6.03 2.62 7.55
N LEU A 76 -5.74 3.57 6.66
CA LEU A 76 -6.75 4.34 5.93
C LEU A 76 -7.59 3.44 4.99
N GLY A 77 -6.92 2.56 4.24
CA GLY A 77 -7.57 1.64 3.30
C GLY A 77 -8.48 0.64 4.01
N ALA A 78 -7.98 -0.02 5.06
CA ALA A 78 -8.73 -0.98 5.85
C ALA A 78 -9.92 -0.33 6.55
N THR A 79 -9.75 0.89 7.10
CA THR A 79 -10.84 1.65 7.71
C THR A 79 -11.89 2.03 6.66
N SER A 80 -11.47 2.49 5.49
CA SER A 80 -12.38 2.79 4.39
C SER A 80 -13.20 1.56 3.95
N PHE A 81 -12.53 0.42 3.79
CA PHE A 81 -13.17 -0.86 3.49
C PHE A 81 -14.17 -1.28 4.56
N TYR A 82 -13.79 -1.16 5.83
CA TYR A 82 -14.66 -1.47 6.95
C TYR A 82 -15.91 -0.57 6.96
N LEU A 83 -15.75 0.74 6.74
CA LEU A 83 -16.87 1.68 6.69
C LEU A 83 -17.80 1.44 5.50
N TYR A 84 -17.27 0.97 4.37
CA TYR A 84 -18.06 0.71 3.17
C TYR A 84 -18.76 -0.66 3.19
N MET A 85 -18.04 -1.72 3.55
CA MET A 85 -18.55 -3.10 3.51
C MET A 85 -19.14 -3.57 4.84
N HIS A 86 -18.95 -2.82 5.92
CA HIS A 86 -19.26 -3.25 7.29
C HIS A 86 -18.66 -4.63 7.65
N SER A 87 -17.51 -4.96 7.06
CA SER A 87 -16.84 -6.26 7.21
C SER A 87 -15.34 -6.07 7.40
N VAL A 88 -14.76 -6.87 8.31
CA VAL A 88 -13.33 -6.89 8.62
C VAL A 88 -12.59 -7.91 7.75
N VAL A 89 -13.27 -8.92 7.23
CA VAL A 89 -12.64 -10.01 6.47
C VAL A 89 -12.16 -9.54 5.11
N THR A 90 -12.99 -8.77 4.40
CA THR A 90 -12.69 -8.25 3.05
C THR A 90 -11.41 -7.39 3.00
N PRO A 91 -11.23 -6.36 3.87
CA PRO A 91 -9.98 -5.60 3.87
C PRO A 91 -8.76 -6.45 4.21
N ILE A 92 -8.89 -7.41 5.13
CA ILE A 92 -7.77 -8.29 5.50
C ILE A 92 -7.36 -9.12 4.29
N LEU A 93 -8.29 -9.80 3.62
CA LEU A 93 -7.96 -10.66 2.48
C LEU A 93 -7.34 -9.89 1.32
N LEU A 94 -7.80 -8.66 1.07
CA LEU A 94 -7.37 -7.89 -0.10
C LEU A 94 -6.14 -7.03 0.16
N LEU A 95 -5.98 -6.49 1.38
CA LEU A 95 -4.91 -5.52 1.69
C LEU A 95 -3.79 -6.12 2.53
N ALA A 96 -4.04 -7.19 3.31
CA ALA A 96 -3.01 -7.78 4.16
C ALA A 96 -1.81 -8.32 3.38
N PRO A 97 -1.95 -8.97 2.20
CA PRO A 97 -0.78 -9.42 1.43
C PRO A 97 0.15 -8.27 1.07
N ALA A 98 -0.39 -7.13 0.64
CA ALA A 98 0.37 -5.92 0.33
C ALA A 98 1.05 -5.35 1.58
N PHE A 99 0.31 -5.30 2.70
CA PHE A 99 0.83 -4.81 3.97
C PHE A 99 2.00 -5.68 4.48
N VAL A 100 1.84 -7.01 4.47
CA VAL A 100 2.86 -7.97 4.89
C VAL A 100 4.11 -7.86 4.02
N ILE A 101 3.97 -7.66 2.72
CA ILE A 101 5.13 -7.47 1.84
C ILE A 101 5.88 -6.18 2.15
N GLY A 102 5.17 -5.10 2.47
CA GLY A 102 5.83 -3.87 2.89
C GLY A 102 6.54 -3.97 4.23
N LEU A 103 5.95 -4.69 5.19
CA LEU A 103 6.65 -5.04 6.43
C LEU A 103 7.89 -5.88 6.16
N TRP A 104 7.77 -6.90 5.33
CA TRP A 104 8.89 -7.78 4.97
C TRP A 104 10.03 -6.97 4.32
N ARG A 105 9.72 -6.10 3.35
CA ARG A 105 10.73 -5.24 2.72
C ARG A 105 11.45 -4.35 3.72
N SER A 106 10.71 -3.75 4.66
CA SER A 106 11.33 -2.90 5.68
C SER A 106 12.15 -3.67 6.72
N TRP A 107 11.93 -4.97 6.89
CA TRP A 107 12.66 -5.80 7.86
C TRP A 107 13.91 -6.48 7.27
N LYS A 108 13.95 -6.70 5.95
CA LYS A 108 15.12 -7.26 5.26
C LYS A 108 16.02 -6.19 4.61
N GLY A 109 15.65 -4.91 4.73
CA GLY A 109 16.49 -3.76 4.39
C GLY A 109 17.64 -3.58 5.36
#